data_AF-A0A963FKW7-F1
#
_entry.id   AF-A0A963FKW7-F1
#
_cell.length_a   1.000
_cell.length_b   1.000
_cell.length_c   1.000
_cell.angle_alpha   90.00
_cell.angle_beta   90.00
_cell.angle_gamma   90.00
#
_symmetry.space_group_name_H-M   'P 1'
#
loop_
_entity.id
_entity.type
_entity.pdbx_description
1 polymer ?
#
loop_
_entity_poly.entity_id
_entity_poly.type
_entity_poly.pdbx_seq_one_letter_code
_entity_poly.pdbx_strand_id
1 'polypeptide(L)'
;MSRLSLAELRQFLPFLSWLPSVNRDSLKADLMAGITGAVVVLPQGVAFAAIAGMPPQYGLYAAMVPAIIAALFGSSHHLVSGPTTAASLVMFSALAALAEPGSAEYIALAITLTFLVGLTEFVMGLARLGTLVNFISHSVIVGFTSGAALLIAGSQLKHMFGLDIERTEHFHDTVMAVGVAIGDLNPYALSVALTTLVVGAVVKKINRRLPYMIIAMIAGSVLAVALDRIFGHATTQLAFVGALPAQLPPLSAPRFDLATLKELAPAVLAATLFALTEAVSISRSLAVRSGQTIDGNQEFIGQGLSNMIGSFFSAYIATGSFNRSGVN
;
A
#
# COMPACT_ATOMS: atom_id res chain seq x y z
N MET A 1 41.78 5.42 10.68
CA MET A 1 40.37 5.45 10.22
C MET A 1 40.32 6.29 8.96
N SER A 2 40.23 5.67 7.78
CA SER A 2 40.12 6.38 6.50
C SER A 2 38.83 7.20 6.50
N ARG A 3 38.92 8.49 6.16
CA ARG A 3 37.73 9.32 5.96
C ARG A 3 37.05 8.85 4.68
N LEU A 4 35.81 8.38 4.77
CA LEU A 4 34.99 8.07 3.59
C LEU A 4 34.88 9.33 2.72
N SER A 5 35.02 9.14 1.41
CA SER A 5 34.79 10.20 0.43
C SER A 5 33.30 10.57 0.38
N LEU A 6 32.99 11.79 -0.08
CA LEU A 6 31.60 12.23 -0.28
C LEU A 6 30.82 11.32 -1.25
N ALA A 7 31.50 10.68 -2.20
CA ALA A 7 30.90 9.73 -3.13
C ALA A 7 30.50 8.42 -2.42
N GLU A 8 31.36 7.89 -1.56
CA GLU A 8 31.06 6.71 -0.74
C GLU A 8 29.93 7.01 0.26
N LEU A 9 29.94 8.18 0.90
CA LEU A 9 28.86 8.60 1.80
C LEU A 9 27.51 8.69 1.09
N ARG A 10 27.47 9.16 -0.16
CA ARG A 10 26.23 9.23 -0.96
C ARG A 10 25.69 7.85 -1.38
N GLN A 11 26.53 6.82 -1.41
CA GLN A 11 26.05 5.45 -1.65
C GLN A 11 25.34 4.87 -0.42
N PHE A 12 25.79 5.20 0.80
CA PHE A 12 25.16 4.72 2.04
C PHE A 12 24.02 5.62 2.53
N LEU A 13 24.10 6.91 2.25
CA LEU A 13 23.15 7.95 2.67
C LEU A 13 22.68 8.71 1.42
N PRO A 14 21.82 8.11 0.58
CA PRO A 14 21.44 8.69 -0.71
C PRO A 14 20.70 10.02 -0.56
N PHE A 15 20.05 10.29 0.59
CA PHE A 15 19.47 11.59 0.87
C PHE A 15 20.47 12.76 0.83
N LEU A 16 21.77 12.52 1.01
CA LEU A 16 22.80 13.55 0.85
C LEU A 16 22.97 14.03 -0.60
N SER A 17 22.38 13.34 -1.57
CA SER A 17 22.39 13.73 -2.98
C SER A 17 21.36 14.83 -3.27
N TRP A 18 20.14 14.71 -2.73
CA TRP A 18 19.06 15.66 -2.95
C TRP A 18 18.99 16.75 -1.88
N LEU A 19 19.51 16.52 -0.67
CA LEU A 19 19.47 17.51 0.42
C LEU A 19 20.02 18.90 0.04
N PRO A 20 21.13 19.03 -0.72
CA PRO A 20 21.64 20.34 -1.16
C PRO A 20 20.73 21.08 -2.15
N SER A 21 19.81 20.36 -2.81
CA SER A 21 18.86 20.95 -3.77
C SER A 21 17.63 21.55 -3.10
N VAL A 22 17.42 21.28 -1.81
CA VAL A 22 16.29 21.78 -1.04
C VAL A 22 16.45 23.27 -0.75
N ASN A 23 15.51 24.06 -1.24
CA ASN A 23 15.43 25.51 -1.02
C ASN A 23 14.02 25.89 -0.52
N ARG A 24 13.78 27.18 -0.29
CA ARG A 24 12.48 27.66 0.26
C ARG A 24 11.30 27.34 -0.65
N ASP A 25 11.49 27.34 -1.96
CA ASP A 25 10.42 27.09 -2.93
C ASP A 25 10.15 25.60 -3.07
N SER A 26 11.20 24.77 -3.13
CA SER A 26 11.05 23.31 -3.14
C SER A 26 10.41 22.82 -1.83
N LEU A 27 10.84 23.33 -0.67
CA LEU A 27 10.26 22.96 0.63
C LEU A 27 8.77 23.28 0.72
N LYS A 28 8.33 24.41 0.16
CA LYS A 28 6.89 24.74 0.10
C LYS A 28 6.13 23.79 -0.82
N ALA A 29 6.70 23.46 -1.99
CA ALA A 29 6.09 22.52 -2.91
C ALA A 29 5.98 21.12 -2.29
N ASP A 30 7.07 20.61 -1.73
CA ASP A 30 7.16 19.30 -1.07
C ASP A 30 6.26 19.22 0.16
N LEU A 31 6.12 20.31 0.93
CA LEU A 31 5.18 20.36 2.06
C LEU A 31 3.73 20.25 1.59
N MET A 32 3.35 20.95 0.52
CA MET A 32 2.00 20.86 -0.04
C MET A 32 1.74 19.47 -0.63
N ALA A 33 2.72 18.89 -1.32
CA ALA A 33 2.65 17.51 -1.83
C ALA A 33 2.50 16.50 -0.69
N GLY A 34 3.31 16.63 0.36
CA GLY A 34 3.29 15.79 1.56
C GLY A 34 1.97 15.88 2.32
N ILE A 35 1.43 17.09 2.53
CA ILE A 35 0.10 17.27 3.16
C ILE A 35 -0.97 16.61 2.29
N THR A 36 -0.97 16.86 0.98
CA THR A 36 -1.97 16.27 0.07
C THR A 36 -1.88 14.74 0.08
N GLY A 37 -0.67 14.18 0.04
CA GLY A 37 -0.41 12.75 0.17
C GLY A 37 -0.87 12.17 1.50
N ALA A 38 -0.63 12.87 2.61
CA ALA A 38 -1.06 12.45 3.95
C ALA A 38 -2.59 12.35 4.05
N VAL A 39 -3.34 13.30 3.47
CA VAL A 39 -4.81 13.20 3.51
C VAL A 39 -5.33 12.10 2.58
N VAL A 40 -4.65 11.84 1.45
CA VAL A 40 -5.00 10.74 0.54
C VAL A 40 -4.69 9.37 1.13
N VAL A 41 -3.59 9.22 1.88
CA VAL A 41 -3.19 7.91 2.43
C VAL A 41 -4.04 7.47 3.60
N LEU A 42 -4.64 8.40 4.35
CA LEU A 42 -5.43 8.06 5.54
C LEU A 42 -6.58 7.06 5.24
N PRO A 43 -7.48 7.32 4.28
CA PRO A 43 -8.51 6.34 3.95
C PRO A 43 -8.00 5.13 3.18
N GLN A 44 -6.96 5.31 2.36
CA GLN A 44 -6.37 4.21 1.60
C GLN A 44 -5.71 3.18 2.52
N GLY A 45 -4.94 3.62 3.51
CA GLY A 45 -4.28 2.75 4.47
C GLY A 45 -5.29 1.90 5.23
N VAL A 46 -6.37 2.51 5.73
CA VAL A 46 -7.46 1.80 6.39
C VAL A 46 -8.08 0.72 5.51
N ALA A 47 -8.41 1.05 4.25
CA ALA A 47 -8.97 0.10 3.30
C ALA A 47 -7.98 -1.03 2.98
N PHE A 48 -6.70 -0.71 2.80
CA PHE A 48 -5.67 -1.70 2.46
C PHE A 48 -5.35 -2.62 3.63
N ALA A 49 -5.40 -2.13 4.87
CA ALA A 49 -5.27 -2.98 6.06
C ALA A 49 -6.41 -4.00 6.13
N ALA A 50 -7.66 -3.58 5.87
CA ALA A 50 -8.79 -4.50 5.78
C ALA A 50 -8.59 -5.56 4.69
N ILE A 51 -8.06 -5.18 3.52
CA ILE A 51 -7.70 -6.11 2.44
C ILE A 51 -6.57 -7.05 2.88
N ALA A 52 -5.61 -6.58 3.67
CA ALA A 52 -4.52 -7.39 4.23
C ALA A 52 -4.98 -8.30 5.37
N GLY A 53 -6.25 -8.28 5.79
CA GLY A 53 -6.71 -9.01 6.97
C GLY A 53 -6.14 -8.47 8.28
N MET A 54 -5.65 -7.23 8.27
CA MET A 54 -5.08 -6.55 9.43
C MET A 54 -6.11 -5.59 10.04
N PRO A 55 -6.02 -5.29 11.34
CA PRO A 55 -6.82 -4.22 11.92
C PRO A 55 -6.57 -2.88 11.20
N PRO A 56 -7.60 -2.05 10.96
CA PRO A 56 -7.53 -0.82 10.17
C PRO A 56 -6.34 0.10 10.44
N GLN A 57 -5.96 0.26 11.71
CA GLN A 57 -4.87 1.15 12.15
C GLN A 57 -3.49 0.74 11.60
N TYR A 58 -3.26 -0.54 11.29
CA TYR A 58 -1.98 -1.02 10.76
C TYR A 58 -1.67 -0.46 9.38
N GLY A 59 -2.69 -0.07 8.61
CA GLY A 59 -2.51 0.64 7.35
C GLY A 59 -1.95 2.05 7.53
N LEU A 60 -2.33 2.72 8.62
CA LEU A 60 -1.75 4.02 8.95
C LEU A 60 -0.30 3.85 9.42
N TYR A 61 -0.02 2.82 10.21
CA TYR A 61 1.34 2.52 10.68
C TYR A 61 2.28 2.23 9.49
N ALA A 62 1.84 1.43 8.53
CA ALA A 62 2.57 1.12 7.30
C ALA A 62 2.77 2.34 6.39
N ALA A 63 1.96 3.39 6.53
CA ALA A 63 2.07 4.64 5.77
C ALA A 63 2.97 5.69 6.44
N MET A 64 3.48 5.43 7.65
CA MET A 64 4.29 6.38 8.42
C MET A 64 5.79 6.08 8.32
N VAL A 65 6.29 5.13 9.12
CA VAL A 65 7.73 4.86 9.22
C VAL A 65 8.31 4.33 7.92
N PRO A 66 7.68 3.38 7.21
CA PRO A 66 8.21 2.92 5.91
C PRO A 66 8.35 4.05 4.89
N ALA A 67 7.40 4.98 4.83
CA ALA A 67 7.46 6.12 3.91
C ALA A 67 8.69 7.00 4.16
N ILE A 68 8.98 7.30 5.44
CA ILE A 68 10.15 8.10 5.84
C ILE A 68 11.44 7.39 5.46
N ILE A 69 11.56 6.10 5.82
CA ILE A 69 12.78 5.33 5.55
C ILE A 69 13.00 5.15 4.05
N ALA A 70 11.96 4.81 3.29
CA ALA A 70 12.06 4.67 1.84
C ALA A 70 12.47 5.99 1.16
N ALA A 71 11.93 7.14 1.59
CA ALA A 71 12.31 8.44 1.04
C ALA A 71 13.77 8.83 1.36
N LEU A 72 14.30 8.40 2.51
CA LEU A 72 15.68 8.67 2.90
C LEU A 72 16.69 7.76 2.19
N PHE A 73 16.35 6.48 2.01
CA PHE A 73 17.28 5.45 1.55
C PHE A 73 17.02 4.92 0.13
N GLY A 74 15.89 5.27 -0.48
CA GLY A 74 15.54 4.92 -1.86
C GLY A 74 16.26 5.78 -2.89
N SER A 75 16.14 5.39 -4.17
CA SER A 75 16.70 6.14 -5.29
C SER A 75 15.71 7.16 -5.84
N SER A 76 14.41 6.87 -5.85
CA SER A 76 13.40 7.75 -6.44
C SER A 76 13.08 8.95 -5.54
N HIS A 77 13.02 10.15 -6.11
CA HIS A 77 12.58 11.35 -5.37
C HIS A 77 11.06 11.46 -5.28
N HIS A 78 10.34 10.75 -6.16
CA HIS A 78 8.89 10.91 -6.32
C HIS A 78 8.10 9.72 -5.78
N LEU A 79 8.74 8.56 -5.58
CA LEU A 79 8.09 7.35 -5.10
C LEU A 79 7.70 7.49 -3.62
N VAL A 80 6.42 7.28 -3.33
CA VAL A 80 5.90 7.27 -1.96
C VAL A 80 5.55 5.84 -1.56
N SER A 81 6.40 5.25 -0.70
CA SER A 81 6.18 3.91 -0.13
C SER A 81 5.12 3.92 0.97
N GLY A 82 4.41 2.80 1.09
CA GLY A 82 3.40 2.57 2.13
C GLY A 82 2.55 1.34 1.77
N PRO A 83 1.42 1.09 2.43
CA PRO A 83 0.57 -0.05 2.08
C PRO A 83 0.02 0.12 0.66
N THR A 84 0.01 -0.96 -0.12
CA THR A 84 -0.66 -1.01 -1.43
C THR A 84 -1.72 -2.10 -1.43
N THR A 85 -2.74 -1.95 -2.27
CA THR A 85 -3.79 -2.96 -2.39
C THR A 85 -3.21 -4.33 -2.74
N ALA A 86 -2.24 -4.34 -3.64
CA ALA A 86 -1.73 -5.58 -4.18
C ALA A 86 -0.75 -6.28 -3.21
N ALA A 87 0.15 -5.53 -2.55
CA ALA A 87 0.95 -6.09 -1.45
C ALA A 87 0.06 -6.60 -0.30
N SER A 88 -1.03 -5.89 0.01
CA SER A 88 -2.02 -6.31 1.01
C SER A 88 -2.72 -7.61 0.61
N LEU A 89 -3.07 -7.77 -0.67
CA LEU A 89 -3.68 -8.99 -1.19
C LEU A 89 -2.71 -10.17 -1.16
N VAL A 90 -1.47 -9.98 -1.57
CA VAL A 90 -0.42 -11.01 -1.54
C VAL A 90 -0.15 -11.48 -0.11
N MET A 91 -0.05 -10.55 0.84
CA MET A 91 0.06 -10.88 2.26
C MET A 91 -1.15 -11.70 2.73
N PHE A 92 -2.37 -11.25 2.41
CA PHE A 92 -3.58 -11.96 2.82
C PHE A 92 -3.62 -13.39 2.28
N SER A 93 -3.37 -13.59 0.98
CA SER A 93 -3.34 -14.92 0.38
C SER A 93 -2.27 -15.83 0.99
N ALA A 94 -1.15 -15.26 1.44
CA ALA A 94 -0.08 -16.02 2.05
C ALA A 94 -0.35 -16.42 3.50
N LEU A 95 -1.10 -15.60 4.25
CA LEU A 95 -1.24 -15.76 5.70
C LEU A 95 -2.61 -16.27 6.15
N ALA A 96 -3.67 -16.09 5.34
CA ALA A 96 -5.03 -16.46 5.74
C ALA A 96 -5.21 -17.98 5.97
N ALA A 97 -4.36 -18.81 5.34
CA ALA A 97 -4.34 -20.25 5.58
C ALA A 97 -3.58 -20.65 6.85
N LEU A 98 -2.77 -19.75 7.42
CA LEU A 98 -1.89 -20.02 8.57
C LEU A 98 -2.48 -19.51 9.89
N ALA A 99 -3.20 -18.38 9.84
CA ALA A 99 -3.82 -17.78 11.01
C ALA A 99 -5.11 -17.03 10.64
N GLU A 100 -6.02 -16.89 11.61
CA GLU A 100 -7.26 -16.16 11.43
C GLU A 100 -6.99 -14.65 11.25
N PRO A 101 -7.50 -13.98 10.19
CA PRO A 101 -7.32 -12.55 9.98
C PRO A 101 -7.70 -11.71 11.20
N GLY A 102 -6.89 -10.72 11.52
CA GLY A 102 -7.08 -9.83 12.68
C GLY A 102 -6.70 -10.42 14.04
N SER A 103 -6.42 -11.73 14.13
CA SER A 103 -5.91 -12.35 15.34
C SER A 103 -4.50 -11.86 15.69
N ALA A 104 -4.11 -11.99 16.96
CA ALA A 104 -2.77 -11.64 17.42
C ALA A 104 -1.67 -12.44 16.69
N GLU A 105 -1.94 -13.72 16.40
CA GLU A 105 -1.02 -14.58 15.66
C GLU A 105 -0.86 -14.11 14.21
N TYR A 106 -1.96 -13.78 13.52
CA TYR A 106 -1.92 -13.24 12.16
C TYR A 106 -1.12 -11.95 12.08
N ILE A 107 -1.31 -11.03 13.04
CA ILE A 107 -0.55 -9.79 13.13
C ILE A 107 0.94 -10.08 13.32
N ALA A 108 1.30 -11.03 14.18
CA ALA A 108 2.70 -11.42 14.41
C ALA A 108 3.33 -12.02 13.15
N LEU A 109 2.62 -12.90 12.43
CA LEU A 109 3.07 -13.46 11.16
C LEU A 109 3.22 -12.38 10.08
N ALA A 110 2.28 -11.43 9.98
CA ALA A 110 2.33 -10.32 9.03
C ALA A 110 3.55 -9.42 9.26
N ILE A 111 3.83 -9.06 10.51
CA ILE A 111 5.01 -8.26 10.89
C ILE A 111 6.30 -9.04 10.58
N THR A 112 6.32 -10.35 10.87
CA THR A 112 7.47 -11.20 10.61
C THR A 112 7.73 -11.36 9.11
N LEU A 113 6.70 -11.63 8.33
CA LEU A 113 6.76 -11.67 6.87
C LEU A 113 7.29 -10.34 6.31
N THR A 114 6.81 -9.21 6.84
CA THR A 114 7.27 -7.87 6.44
C THR A 114 8.76 -7.68 6.68
N PHE A 115 9.27 -8.08 7.85
CA PHE A 115 10.69 -8.02 8.13
C PHE A 115 11.51 -8.89 7.16
N LEU A 116 11.07 -10.12 6.90
CA LEU A 116 11.78 -11.05 6.02
C LEU A 116 11.74 -10.62 4.56
N VAL A 117 10.63 -10.04 4.09
CA VAL A 117 10.55 -9.38 2.78
C VAL A 117 11.57 -8.26 2.74
N GLY A 118 11.58 -7.36 3.71
CA GLY A 118 12.54 -6.26 3.75
C GLY A 118 14.00 -6.73 3.80
N LEU A 119 14.29 -7.77 4.57
CA LEU A 119 15.61 -8.38 4.64
C LEU A 119 16.03 -8.95 3.27
N THR A 120 15.12 -9.62 2.58
CA THR A 120 15.39 -10.19 1.26
C THR A 120 15.61 -9.07 0.23
N GLU A 121 14.78 -8.04 0.20
CA GLU A 121 14.94 -6.85 -0.64
C GLU A 121 16.30 -6.17 -0.40
N PHE A 122 16.66 -5.96 0.87
CA PHE A 122 17.93 -5.37 1.27
C PHE A 122 19.13 -6.21 0.79
N VAL A 123 19.09 -7.54 1.02
CA VAL A 123 20.14 -8.47 0.55
C VAL A 123 20.22 -8.47 -0.98
N MET A 124 19.10 -8.45 -1.69
CA MET A 124 19.07 -8.37 -3.15
C MET A 124 19.68 -7.06 -3.66
N GLY A 125 19.41 -5.94 -2.99
CA GLY A 125 20.03 -4.65 -3.29
C GLY A 125 21.55 -4.68 -3.09
N LEU A 126 22.03 -5.23 -1.97
CA LEU A 126 23.47 -5.42 -1.72
C LEU A 126 24.13 -6.37 -2.74
N ALA A 127 23.43 -7.42 -3.15
CA ALA A 127 23.85 -8.36 -4.19
C ALA A 127 23.78 -7.78 -5.61
N ARG A 128 23.38 -6.52 -5.76
CA ARG A 128 23.25 -5.81 -7.05
C ARG A 128 22.25 -6.43 -8.03
N LEU A 129 21.23 -7.09 -7.48
CA LEU A 129 20.16 -7.71 -8.27
C LEU A 129 19.13 -6.69 -8.77
N GLY A 130 19.20 -5.44 -8.30
CA GLY A 130 18.43 -4.33 -8.87
C GLY A 130 18.81 -4.00 -10.31
N THR A 131 19.89 -4.58 -10.86
CA THR A 131 20.17 -4.53 -12.30
C THR A 131 19.20 -5.37 -13.13
N LEU A 132 18.61 -6.44 -12.55
CA LEU A 132 17.66 -7.33 -13.22
C LEU A 132 16.38 -6.60 -13.64
N VAL A 133 16.06 -5.52 -12.93
CA VAL A 133 15.00 -4.58 -13.25
C VAL A 133 15.09 -4.01 -14.67
N ASN A 134 16.31 -3.86 -15.22
CA ASN A 134 16.49 -3.38 -16.60
C ASN A 134 15.91 -4.33 -17.65
N PHE A 135 15.69 -5.60 -17.30
CA PHE A 135 15.12 -6.61 -18.20
C PHE A 135 13.59 -6.67 -18.14
N ILE A 136 12.94 -5.87 -17.29
CA ILE A 136 11.48 -5.76 -17.26
C ILE A 136 11.05 -4.91 -18.46
N SER A 137 10.47 -5.56 -19.46
CA SER A 137 9.97 -4.88 -20.66
C SER A 137 8.76 -4.01 -20.33
N HIS A 138 8.51 -2.98 -21.14
CA HIS A 138 7.33 -2.14 -21.01
C HIS A 138 6.02 -2.96 -21.04
N SER A 139 5.96 -3.99 -21.90
CA SER A 139 4.80 -4.89 -22.01
C SER A 139 4.51 -5.64 -20.71
N VAL A 140 5.54 -6.05 -19.96
CA VAL A 140 5.36 -6.71 -18.65
C VAL A 140 4.75 -5.74 -17.64
N ILE A 141 5.21 -4.48 -17.62
CA ILE A 141 4.67 -3.44 -16.73
C ILE A 141 3.18 -3.19 -17.05
N VAL A 142 2.81 -3.07 -18.33
CA VAL A 142 1.42 -2.87 -18.74
C VAL A 142 0.55 -4.07 -18.39
N GLY A 143 1.03 -5.30 -18.60
CA GLY A 143 0.32 -6.53 -18.23
C GLY A 143 0.10 -6.65 -16.72
N PHE A 144 1.14 -6.40 -15.92
CA PHE A 144 1.07 -6.42 -14.47
C PHE A 144 0.09 -5.38 -13.92
N THR A 145 0.21 -4.12 -14.36
CA THR A 145 -0.68 -3.05 -13.91
C THR A 145 -2.14 -3.30 -14.27
N SER A 146 -2.41 -3.86 -15.46
CA SER A 146 -3.77 -4.23 -15.89
C SER A 146 -4.32 -5.40 -15.08
N GLY A 147 -3.53 -6.44 -14.83
CA GLY A 147 -3.92 -7.59 -14.00
C GLY A 147 -4.19 -7.19 -12.54
N ALA A 148 -3.31 -6.37 -11.96
CA ALA A 148 -3.52 -5.80 -10.64
C ALA A 148 -4.81 -4.97 -10.57
N ALA A 149 -5.09 -4.14 -11.59
CA ALA A 149 -6.33 -3.35 -11.64
C ALA A 149 -7.59 -4.25 -11.65
N LEU A 150 -7.58 -5.36 -12.39
CA LEU A 150 -8.68 -6.33 -12.40
C LEU A 150 -8.85 -7.03 -11.04
N LEU A 151 -7.76 -7.49 -10.42
CA LEU A 151 -7.79 -8.10 -9.10
C LEU A 151 -8.32 -7.13 -8.03
N ILE A 152 -7.87 -5.88 -8.07
CA ILE A 152 -8.35 -4.81 -7.20
C ILE A 152 -9.85 -4.61 -7.43
N ALA A 153 -10.29 -4.41 -8.66
CA ALA A 153 -11.71 -4.21 -8.98
C ALA A 153 -12.58 -5.39 -8.51
N GLY A 154 -12.15 -6.63 -8.79
CA GLY A 154 -12.82 -7.85 -8.34
C GLY A 154 -12.94 -7.94 -6.82
N SER A 155 -11.86 -7.64 -6.10
CA SER A 155 -11.84 -7.66 -4.63
C SER A 155 -12.82 -6.66 -3.98
N GLN A 156 -13.20 -5.60 -4.70
CA GLN A 156 -14.14 -4.60 -4.21
C GLN A 156 -15.61 -4.95 -4.50
N LEU A 157 -15.90 -5.95 -5.35
CA LEU A 157 -17.27 -6.29 -5.72
C LEU A 157 -18.12 -6.71 -4.51
N LYS A 158 -17.56 -7.53 -3.60
CA LYS A 158 -18.21 -7.92 -2.33
C LYS A 158 -18.68 -6.69 -1.56
N HIS A 159 -17.78 -5.73 -1.36
CA HIS A 159 -18.05 -4.51 -0.59
C HIS A 159 -19.02 -3.56 -1.30
N MET A 160 -18.89 -3.43 -2.62
CA MET A 160 -19.77 -2.58 -3.43
C MET A 160 -21.23 -3.05 -3.41
N PHE A 161 -21.44 -4.36 -3.48
CA PHE A 161 -22.79 -4.95 -3.42
C PHE A 161 -23.25 -5.26 -1.98
N GLY A 162 -22.38 -5.08 -0.98
CA GLY A 162 -22.67 -5.40 0.43
C GLY A 162 -23.01 -6.87 0.67
N LEU A 163 -22.38 -7.76 -0.10
CA LEU A 163 -22.61 -9.21 -0.02
C LEU A 163 -21.73 -9.83 1.05
N ASP A 164 -22.18 -10.94 1.66
CA ASP A 164 -21.33 -11.78 2.50
C ASP A 164 -20.91 -13.07 1.78
N ILE A 165 -19.89 -12.95 0.93
CA ILE A 165 -19.26 -14.07 0.24
C ILE A 165 -17.89 -14.39 0.85
N GLU A 166 -17.53 -15.68 0.88
CA GLU A 166 -16.17 -16.07 1.21
C GLU A 166 -15.18 -15.47 0.22
N ARG A 167 -13.99 -15.15 0.73
CA ARG A 167 -12.94 -14.54 -0.09
C ARG A 167 -12.24 -15.64 -0.88
N THR A 168 -12.24 -15.50 -2.20
CA THR A 168 -11.63 -16.48 -3.10
C THR A 168 -10.24 -16.02 -3.53
N GLU A 169 -9.36 -16.99 -3.86
CA GLU A 169 -7.99 -16.70 -4.31
C GLU A 169 -7.93 -16.21 -5.76
N HIS A 170 -8.92 -16.58 -6.57
CA HIS A 170 -8.95 -16.25 -8.00
C HIS A 170 -10.04 -15.26 -8.34
N PHE A 171 -9.69 -14.32 -9.23
CA PHE A 171 -10.61 -13.30 -9.74
C PHE A 171 -11.91 -13.89 -10.31
N HIS A 172 -11.80 -14.95 -11.12
CA HIS A 172 -12.96 -15.57 -11.76
C HIS A 172 -13.92 -16.17 -10.73
N ASP A 173 -13.40 -16.80 -9.68
CA ASP A 173 -14.20 -17.32 -8.57
C ASP A 173 -14.92 -16.19 -7.83
N THR A 174 -14.26 -15.04 -7.62
CA THR A 174 -14.91 -13.88 -6.99
C THR A 174 -16.08 -13.39 -7.83
N VAL A 175 -15.89 -13.26 -9.15
CA VAL A 175 -16.94 -12.81 -10.07
C VAL A 175 -18.10 -13.79 -10.11
N MET A 176 -17.83 -15.10 -10.16
CA MET A 176 -18.87 -16.12 -10.12
C MET A 176 -19.64 -16.11 -8.79
N ALA A 177 -18.94 -16.03 -7.66
CA ALA A 177 -19.57 -15.95 -6.34
C ALA A 177 -20.48 -14.73 -6.20
N VAL A 178 -20.03 -13.56 -6.66
CA VAL A 178 -20.87 -12.34 -6.72
C VAL A 178 -22.08 -12.54 -7.63
N GLY A 179 -21.90 -13.18 -8.79
CA GLY A 179 -22.99 -13.48 -9.71
C GLY A 179 -24.07 -14.38 -9.11
N VAL A 180 -23.67 -15.39 -8.33
CA VAL A 180 -24.58 -16.29 -7.61
C VAL A 180 -25.30 -15.55 -6.48
N ALA A 181 -24.57 -14.74 -5.70
CA ALA A 181 -25.11 -14.03 -4.54
C ALA A 181 -25.79 -12.69 -4.88
N ILE A 182 -25.90 -12.31 -6.16
CA ILE A 182 -26.38 -10.98 -6.56
C ILE A 182 -27.81 -10.68 -6.10
N GLY A 183 -28.63 -11.73 -5.87
CA GLY A 183 -29.98 -11.60 -5.34
C GLY A 183 -30.03 -11.05 -3.90
N ASP A 184 -28.96 -11.25 -3.14
CA ASP A 184 -28.82 -10.83 -1.74
C ASP A 184 -28.11 -9.48 -1.60
N LEU A 185 -28.00 -8.71 -2.68
CA LEU A 185 -27.31 -7.41 -2.65
C LEU A 185 -27.96 -6.46 -1.64
N ASN A 186 -27.13 -5.68 -0.97
CA ASN A 186 -27.57 -4.63 -0.07
C ASN A 186 -27.71 -3.31 -0.86
N PRO A 187 -28.95 -2.81 -1.08
CA PRO A 187 -29.18 -1.61 -1.87
C PRO A 187 -28.58 -0.35 -1.23
N TYR A 188 -28.46 -0.31 0.11
CA TYR A 188 -27.86 0.80 0.83
C TYR A 188 -26.36 0.84 0.58
N ALA A 189 -25.67 -0.29 0.67
CA ALA A 189 -24.23 -0.40 0.37
C ALA A 189 -23.94 0.02 -1.08
N LEU A 190 -24.75 -0.47 -2.03
CA LEU A 190 -24.65 -0.10 -3.43
C LEU A 190 -24.84 1.41 -3.66
N SER A 191 -25.83 2.02 -2.99
CA SER A 191 -26.08 3.46 -3.10
C SER A 191 -24.91 4.31 -2.58
N VAL A 192 -24.27 3.88 -1.48
CA VAL A 192 -23.07 4.52 -0.92
C VAL A 192 -21.89 4.39 -1.88
N ALA A 193 -21.68 3.20 -2.43
CA ALA A 193 -20.59 2.95 -3.38
C ALA A 193 -20.77 3.75 -4.69
N LEU A 194 -21.98 3.75 -5.27
CA LEU A 194 -22.28 4.53 -6.47
C LEU A 194 -22.16 6.03 -6.23
N THR A 195 -22.65 6.53 -5.10
CA THR A 195 -22.52 7.95 -4.74
C THR A 195 -21.05 8.34 -4.61
N THR A 196 -20.24 7.53 -3.94
CA THR A 196 -18.80 7.73 -3.81
C THR A 196 -18.13 7.80 -5.18
N LEU A 197 -18.43 6.85 -6.07
CA LEU A 197 -17.84 6.77 -7.40
C LEU A 197 -18.27 7.96 -8.29
N VAL A 198 -19.56 8.30 -8.30
CA VAL A 198 -20.11 9.39 -9.10
C VAL A 198 -19.55 10.73 -8.63
N VAL A 199 -19.57 11.02 -7.32
CA VAL A 199 -19.01 12.25 -6.77
C VAL A 199 -17.52 12.35 -7.10
N GLY A 200 -16.75 11.28 -6.91
CA GLY A 200 -15.33 11.26 -7.27
C GLY A 200 -15.08 11.55 -8.75
N ALA A 201 -15.83 10.92 -9.65
CA ALA A 201 -15.73 11.13 -11.09
C ALA A 201 -16.11 12.57 -11.50
N VAL A 202 -17.19 13.10 -10.94
CA VAL A 202 -17.67 14.47 -11.20
C VAL A 202 -16.65 15.51 -10.71
N VAL A 203 -16.17 15.39 -9.48
CA VAL A 203 -15.17 16.31 -8.92
C VAL A 203 -13.88 16.26 -9.74
N LYS A 204 -13.41 15.06 -10.09
CA LYS A 204 -12.22 14.89 -10.96
C LYS A 204 -12.41 15.52 -12.34
N LYS A 205 -13.62 15.50 -12.89
CA LYS A 205 -13.95 16.12 -14.19
C LYS A 205 -14.02 17.65 -14.09
N ILE A 206 -14.60 18.19 -13.01
CA ILE A 206 -14.74 19.63 -12.79
C ILE A 206 -13.39 20.27 -12.47
N ASN A 207 -12.65 19.72 -11.50
CA ASN A 207 -11.37 20.28 -11.08
C ASN A 207 -10.42 19.19 -10.57
N ARG A 208 -9.41 18.89 -11.40
CA ARG A 208 -8.36 17.91 -11.08
C ARG A 208 -7.45 18.30 -9.90
N ARG A 209 -7.47 19.56 -9.47
CA ARG A 209 -6.69 20.04 -8.32
C ARG A 209 -7.36 19.75 -6.97
N LEU A 210 -8.67 19.49 -6.97
CA LEU A 210 -9.37 19.11 -5.75
C LEU A 210 -9.03 17.66 -5.39
N PRO A 211 -8.93 17.33 -4.09
CA PRO A 211 -8.67 15.96 -3.66
C PRO A 211 -9.95 15.13 -3.79
N TYR A 212 -10.29 14.78 -5.02
CA TYR A 212 -11.55 14.15 -5.40
C TYR A 212 -11.83 12.85 -4.63
N MET A 213 -10.80 12.09 -4.25
CA MET A 213 -10.93 10.86 -3.45
C MET A 213 -11.49 11.14 -2.06
N ILE A 214 -11.06 12.24 -1.42
CA ILE A 214 -11.52 12.63 -0.07
C ILE A 214 -12.95 13.13 -0.14
N ILE A 215 -13.24 14.00 -1.12
CA ILE A 215 -14.57 14.56 -1.31
C ILE A 215 -15.58 13.44 -1.58
N ALA A 216 -15.22 12.49 -2.44
CA ALA A 216 -16.00 11.28 -2.71
C ALA A 216 -16.27 10.47 -1.44
N MET A 217 -15.23 10.20 -0.66
CA MET A 217 -15.37 9.45 0.59
C MET A 217 -16.27 10.17 1.58
N ILE A 218 -16.09 11.47 1.79
CA ILE A 218 -16.95 12.27 2.68
C ILE A 218 -18.40 12.19 2.22
N ALA A 219 -18.67 12.35 0.92
CA ALA A 219 -20.02 12.26 0.39
C ALA A 219 -20.65 10.87 0.63
N GLY A 220 -19.89 9.81 0.37
CA GLY A 220 -20.31 8.43 0.65
C GLY A 220 -20.58 8.18 2.14
N SER A 221 -19.68 8.62 3.02
CA SER A 221 -19.82 8.49 4.48
C SER A 221 -21.01 9.28 5.03
N VAL A 222 -21.24 10.51 4.53
CA VAL A 222 -22.41 11.31 4.91
C VAL A 222 -23.69 10.61 4.48
N LEU A 223 -23.74 10.06 3.26
CA LEU A 223 -24.90 9.30 2.80
C LEU A 223 -25.11 8.03 3.65
N ALA A 224 -24.04 7.29 3.95
CA ALA A 224 -24.10 6.10 4.78
C ALA A 224 -24.70 6.41 6.16
N VAL A 225 -24.20 7.46 6.84
CA VAL A 225 -24.73 7.91 8.13
C VAL A 225 -26.18 8.39 8.01
N ALA A 226 -26.54 9.11 6.95
CA ALA A 226 -27.91 9.57 6.74
C ALA A 226 -28.88 8.38 6.56
N LEU A 227 -28.53 7.39 5.75
CA LEU A 227 -29.32 6.18 5.55
C LEU A 227 -29.50 5.40 6.86
N ASP A 228 -28.42 5.22 7.61
CA ASP A 228 -28.43 4.51 8.90
C ASP A 228 -29.31 5.23 9.94
N ARG A 229 -29.31 6.56 9.93
CA ARG A 229 -30.16 7.40 10.81
C ARG A 229 -31.64 7.37 10.43
N ILE A 230 -31.96 7.23 9.14
CA ILE A 230 -33.34 7.27 8.64
C ILE A 230 -34.00 5.89 8.75
N PHE A 231 -33.30 4.84 8.32
CA PHE A 231 -33.85 3.48 8.22
C PHE A 231 -33.46 2.58 9.40
N GLY A 232 -32.45 2.98 10.19
CA GLY A 232 -31.93 2.21 11.31
C GLY A 232 -30.91 1.15 10.89
N HIS A 233 -29.89 0.95 11.73
CA HIS A 233 -28.77 0.04 11.46
C HIS A 233 -29.19 -1.42 11.20
N ALA A 234 -30.25 -1.88 11.89
CA ALA A 234 -30.78 -3.23 11.71
C ALA A 234 -31.29 -3.50 10.29
N THR A 235 -31.70 -2.46 9.57
CA THR A 235 -32.23 -2.55 8.20
C THR A 235 -31.15 -2.30 7.16
N THR A 236 -30.29 -1.31 7.40
CA THR A 236 -29.24 -0.92 6.45
C THR A 236 -28.06 -1.88 6.44
N GLN A 237 -27.72 -2.47 7.59
CA GLN A 237 -26.57 -3.37 7.77
C GLN A 237 -25.25 -2.81 7.19
N LEU A 238 -25.09 -1.49 7.20
CA LEU A 238 -23.90 -0.84 6.66
C LEU A 238 -22.72 -1.04 7.61
N ALA A 239 -21.62 -1.59 7.10
CA ALA A 239 -20.40 -1.73 7.89
C ALA A 239 -19.70 -0.37 8.04
N PHE A 240 -19.38 0.00 9.28
CA PHE A 240 -18.62 1.21 9.61
C PHE A 240 -17.24 0.85 10.16
N VAL A 241 -16.23 1.64 9.80
CA VAL A 241 -14.93 1.57 10.46
C VAL A 241 -15.10 2.15 11.87
N GLY A 242 -14.78 1.36 12.89
CA GLY A 242 -14.81 1.79 14.28
C GLY A 242 -13.79 2.90 14.59
N ALA A 243 -13.82 3.40 15.82
CA ALA A 243 -12.84 4.39 16.26
C ALA A 243 -11.41 3.85 16.13
N LEU A 244 -10.56 4.58 15.41
CA LEU A 244 -9.14 4.25 15.32
C LEU A 244 -8.39 4.82 16.52
N PRO A 245 -7.43 4.08 17.09
CA PRO A 245 -6.64 4.57 18.21
C PRO A 245 -5.79 5.76 17.76
N ALA A 246 -5.89 6.88 18.46
CA ALA A 246 -5.13 8.10 18.21
C ALA A 246 -3.74 8.03 18.88
N GLN A 247 -2.94 7.04 18.49
CA GLN A 247 -1.60 6.81 19.03
C GLN A 247 -0.57 6.66 17.92
N LEU A 248 0.69 6.94 18.24
CA LEU A 248 1.80 6.61 17.35
C LEU A 248 1.89 5.09 17.17
N PRO A 249 2.48 4.61 16.05
CA PRO A 249 2.66 3.19 15.83
C PRO A 249 3.36 2.54 17.03
N PRO A 250 2.75 1.54 17.68
CA PRO A 250 3.38 0.90 18.82
C PRO A 250 4.61 0.12 18.34
N LEU A 251 5.60 0.02 19.23
CA LEU A 251 6.75 -0.83 18.96
C LEU A 251 6.31 -2.30 18.91
N SER A 252 6.88 -3.03 17.96
CA SER A 252 6.66 -4.46 17.76
C SER A 252 7.98 -5.14 17.47
N ALA A 253 7.99 -6.48 17.48
CA ALA A 253 9.15 -7.26 17.10
C ALA A 253 8.71 -8.44 16.21
N PRO A 254 9.42 -8.69 15.09
CA PRO A 254 9.28 -9.93 14.33
C PRO A 254 9.59 -11.16 15.19
N ARG A 255 8.96 -12.29 14.89
CA ARG A 255 9.22 -13.57 15.55
C ARG A 255 10.31 -14.32 14.80
N PHE A 256 11.38 -14.70 15.49
CA PHE A 256 12.57 -15.33 14.89
C PHE A 256 12.68 -16.83 15.18
N ASP A 257 11.58 -17.52 15.47
CA ASP A 257 11.62 -18.97 15.65
C ASP A 257 11.72 -19.70 14.30
N LEU A 258 12.47 -20.79 14.28
CA LEU A 258 12.77 -21.53 13.05
C LEU A 258 11.52 -22.11 12.37
N ALA A 259 10.46 -22.42 13.12
CA ALA A 259 9.23 -22.96 12.55
C ALA A 259 8.52 -21.90 11.70
N THR A 260 8.30 -20.72 12.27
CA THR A 260 7.72 -19.56 11.56
C THR A 260 8.56 -19.17 10.35
N LEU A 261 9.89 -19.14 10.48
CA LEU A 261 10.77 -18.79 9.36
C LEU A 261 10.63 -19.77 8.18
N LYS A 262 10.50 -21.07 8.46
CA LYS A 262 10.29 -22.09 7.43
C LYS A 262 8.91 -21.99 6.79
N GLU A 263 7.89 -21.76 7.61
CA GLU A 263 6.50 -21.65 7.17
C GLU A 263 6.29 -20.42 6.27
N LEU A 264 6.92 -19.29 6.60
CA LEU A 264 6.83 -18.06 5.81
C LEU A 264 7.74 -18.03 4.59
N ALA A 265 8.71 -18.94 4.44
CA ALA A 265 9.71 -18.88 3.36
C ALA A 265 9.11 -18.78 1.94
N PRO A 266 8.06 -19.55 1.57
CA PRO A 266 7.43 -19.41 0.25
C PRO A 266 6.77 -18.03 0.07
N ALA A 267 6.10 -17.54 1.11
CA ALA A 267 5.43 -16.25 1.11
C ALA A 267 6.42 -15.09 0.97
N VAL A 268 7.59 -15.19 1.63
CA VAL A 268 8.66 -14.18 1.54
C VAL A 268 9.11 -14.00 0.10
N LEU A 269 9.36 -15.09 -0.62
CA LEU A 269 9.80 -15.00 -2.03
C LEU A 269 8.74 -14.37 -2.92
N ALA A 270 7.49 -14.82 -2.81
CA ALA A 270 6.39 -14.29 -3.62
C ALA A 270 6.16 -12.79 -3.34
N ALA A 271 6.07 -12.42 -2.06
CA ALA A 271 5.85 -11.04 -1.64
C ALA A 271 7.03 -10.13 -2.00
N THR A 272 8.27 -10.60 -1.87
CA THR A 272 9.47 -9.84 -2.26
C THR A 272 9.50 -9.57 -3.75
N LEU A 273 9.32 -10.59 -4.59
CA LEU A 273 9.32 -10.41 -6.04
C LEU A 273 8.20 -9.46 -6.48
N PHE A 274 7.04 -9.56 -5.84
CA PHE A 274 5.92 -8.67 -6.08
C PHE A 274 6.24 -7.22 -5.69
N ALA A 275 6.66 -7.00 -4.44
CA ALA A 275 6.93 -5.67 -3.89
C ALA A 275 8.03 -4.95 -4.67
N LEU A 276 9.10 -5.65 -5.05
CA LEU A 276 10.17 -5.11 -5.87
C LEU A 276 9.69 -4.78 -7.28
N THR A 277 8.91 -5.66 -7.92
CA THR A 277 8.36 -5.39 -9.26
C THR A 277 7.44 -4.17 -9.25
N GLU A 278 6.61 -4.02 -8.22
CA GLU A 278 5.72 -2.86 -8.06
C GLU A 278 6.53 -1.56 -7.88
N ALA A 279 7.43 -1.50 -6.89
CA ALA A 279 8.24 -0.31 -6.60
C ALA A 279 9.07 0.14 -7.81
N VAL A 280 9.69 -0.82 -8.50
CA VAL A 280 10.49 -0.57 -9.71
C VAL A 280 9.65 -0.06 -10.88
N SER A 281 8.52 -0.70 -11.13
CA SER A 281 7.65 -0.33 -12.25
C SER A 281 7.16 1.10 -12.08
N ILE A 282 6.80 1.47 -10.86
CA ILE A 282 6.35 2.82 -10.52
C ILE A 282 7.51 3.81 -10.63
N SER A 283 8.64 3.56 -9.96
CA SER A 283 9.79 4.46 -9.97
C SER A 283 10.30 4.73 -11.39
N ARG A 284 10.34 3.71 -12.25
CA ARG A 284 10.67 3.89 -13.68
C ARG A 284 9.62 4.71 -14.43
N SER A 285 8.34 4.45 -14.21
CA SER A 285 7.29 5.22 -14.89
C SER A 285 7.35 6.71 -14.53
N LEU A 286 7.71 7.04 -13.29
CA LEU A 286 7.87 8.40 -12.78
C LEU A 286 9.19 9.02 -13.26
N ALA A 287 10.26 8.24 -13.33
CA ALA A 287 11.54 8.64 -13.89
C ALA A 287 11.44 9.05 -15.37
N VAL A 288 10.68 8.32 -16.17
CA VAL A 288 10.41 8.70 -17.58
C VAL A 288 9.71 10.06 -17.68
N ARG A 289 8.87 10.42 -16.71
CA ARG A 289 8.17 11.72 -16.68
C ARG A 289 9.03 12.86 -16.11
N SER A 290 9.81 12.58 -15.08
CA SER A 290 10.61 13.57 -14.35
C SER A 290 12.02 13.76 -14.93
N GLY A 291 12.50 12.85 -15.78
CA GLY A 291 13.89 12.82 -16.25
C GLY A 291 14.89 12.29 -15.23
N GLN A 292 14.43 11.79 -14.07
CA GLN A 292 15.29 11.21 -13.03
C GLN A 292 15.90 9.88 -13.48
N THR A 293 17.16 9.62 -13.15
CA THR A 293 17.76 8.29 -13.28
C THR A 293 17.55 7.48 -12.00
N ILE A 294 17.00 6.26 -12.11
CA ILE A 294 16.78 5.37 -10.96
C ILE A 294 17.88 4.32 -10.88
N ASP A 295 18.53 4.22 -9.72
CA ASP A 295 19.38 3.09 -9.36
C ASP A 295 18.51 2.01 -8.68
N GLY A 296 18.29 0.89 -9.39
CA GLY A 296 17.47 -0.21 -8.89
C GLY A 296 18.05 -0.88 -7.63
N ASN A 297 19.37 -0.91 -7.46
CA ASN A 297 19.99 -1.51 -6.27
C ASN A 297 19.72 -0.65 -5.05
N GLN A 298 19.87 0.67 -5.20
CA GLN A 298 19.59 1.61 -4.12
C GLN A 298 18.10 1.63 -3.78
N GLU A 299 17.23 1.51 -4.78
CA GLU A 299 15.79 1.39 -4.55
C GLU A 299 15.46 0.12 -3.75
N PHE A 300 16.07 -1.02 -4.07
CA PHE A 300 15.90 -2.27 -3.30
C PHE A 300 16.38 -2.12 -1.84
N ILE A 301 17.53 -1.46 -1.63
CA ILE A 301 18.03 -1.15 -0.29
C ILE A 301 17.02 -0.27 0.46
N GLY A 302 16.49 0.78 -0.17
CA GLY A 302 15.53 1.69 0.44
C GLY A 302 14.22 1.01 0.84
N GLN A 303 13.62 0.22 -0.07
CA GLN A 303 12.42 -0.56 0.23
C GLN A 303 12.71 -1.60 1.32
N GLY A 304 13.83 -2.31 1.23
CA GLY A 304 14.23 -3.30 2.21
C GLY A 304 14.39 -2.74 3.62
N LEU A 305 15.13 -1.64 3.75
CA LEU A 305 15.25 -0.92 5.02
C LEU A 305 13.90 -0.41 5.53
N SER A 306 13.03 0.06 4.64
CA SER A 306 11.71 0.55 5.03
C SER A 306 10.83 -0.53 5.66
N ASN A 307 10.84 -1.73 5.10
CA ASN A 307 10.11 -2.89 5.60
C ASN A 307 10.77 -3.49 6.85
N MET A 308 12.10 -3.61 6.87
CA MET A 308 12.84 -4.08 8.04
C MET A 308 12.60 -3.18 9.25
N ILE A 309 12.82 -1.87 9.12
CA ILE A 309 12.64 -0.91 10.21
C ILE A 309 11.14 -0.79 10.54
N GLY A 310 10.28 -0.66 9.53
CA GLY A 310 8.83 -0.55 9.72
C GLY A 310 8.22 -1.69 10.52
N SER A 311 8.72 -2.92 10.36
CA SER A 311 8.26 -4.09 11.13
C SER A 311 8.44 -3.94 12.65
N PHE A 312 9.36 -3.08 13.11
CA PHE A 312 9.52 -2.76 14.53
C PHE A 312 8.59 -1.64 15.03
N PHE A 313 7.83 -1.03 14.13
CA PHE A 313 6.84 0.02 14.39
C PHE A 313 5.44 -0.42 13.95
N SER A 314 5.14 -1.72 14.04
CA SER A 314 3.85 -2.32 13.68
C SER A 314 3.40 -2.04 12.24
N ALA A 315 4.33 -1.78 11.32
CA ALA A 315 4.01 -1.72 9.90
C ALA A 315 3.97 -3.13 9.31
N TYR A 316 3.04 -3.33 8.37
CA TYR A 316 3.06 -4.48 7.47
C TYR A 316 3.63 -4.06 6.10
N ILE A 317 3.84 -5.03 5.20
CA ILE A 317 4.51 -4.84 3.90
C ILE A 317 4.08 -3.53 3.23
N ALA A 318 5.07 -2.67 3.04
CA ALA A 318 4.97 -1.42 2.34
C ALA A 318 5.78 -1.49 1.03
N THR A 319 5.25 -0.85 -0.01
CA THR A 319 5.92 -0.68 -1.30
C THR A 319 5.44 0.61 -1.97
N GLY A 320 6.03 0.95 -3.11
CA GLY A 320 5.68 2.13 -3.89
C GLY A 320 4.21 2.12 -4.33
N SER A 321 3.55 3.28 -4.34
CA SER A 321 2.16 3.40 -4.80
C SER A 321 1.99 4.40 -5.94
N PHE A 322 1.34 3.99 -7.04
CA PHE A 322 0.99 4.88 -8.14
C PHE A 322 0.11 6.06 -7.69
N ASN A 323 -0.88 5.82 -6.84
CA ASN A 323 -1.82 6.86 -6.43
C ASN A 323 -1.17 7.92 -5.56
N ARG A 324 -0.29 7.52 -4.62
CA ARG A 324 0.42 8.47 -3.76
C ARG A 324 1.53 9.19 -4.52
N SER A 325 2.32 8.44 -5.29
CA SER A 325 3.45 8.99 -6.04
C SER A 325 3.03 9.84 -7.25
N GLY A 326 1.78 9.73 -7.71
CA GLY A 326 1.25 10.62 -8.75
C GLY A 326 0.59 11.89 -8.20
N VAL A 327 0.30 11.94 -6.89
CA VAL A 327 -0.14 13.15 -6.18
C VAL A 327 1.08 13.97 -5.73
N ASN A 328 2.16 13.27 -5.37
CA ASN A 328 3.50 13.83 -5.22
C ASN A 328 4.04 14.33 -6.57
#